data_AF-A0A6V6Z6A1-F1
#
_entry.id   AF-A0A6V6Z6A1-F1
#
_cell.length_a   1.000
_cell.length_b   1.000
_cell.length_c   1.000
_cell.angle_alpha   90.00
_cell.angle_beta   90.00
_cell.angle_gamma   90.00
#
_symmetry.space_group_name_H-M   'P 1'
#
loop_
_entity.id
_entity.type
_entity.pdbx_description
1 polymer ?
#
loop_
_entity_poly.entity_id
_entity_poly.type
_entity_poly.pdbx_seq_one_letter_code
_entity_poly.pdbx_strand_id
1 'polypeptide(L)'
;MKNKILVTLFLLSGSILLAQRQMESLDRGVIAIKNKGQFFISWRVLGTDADDLAFNLYRKSGVQKAIKLNEEPITGATNFVDSKANPKEENTWFVKTVLKGKETEAKGSFTIPASSSDKDYLSIAIKPVEGYIPNDLSTGDLDGDGRYDLVVHMTGRGHDNSHTGITDPPIFQAYTLDGKFLWQITLGKNIREGAHYTQFMVYDLDGDGIAELVCKTADGTTDSQGNVVGDTSKDWVERDPKSPIYGKILKGTEYLSVFDGKTGKLVTTTDYIPERGDLAGWGGHGGSGGNDTKGNRIDRFTACIAYLDGIHPSVVMCRGYYGRTVLAAFDFKNKKLVPRWFFDSKDADNPYSGMGNHGLTVADVDNDGKDEIIYGSMCVDDNGKGLYTTGFRHGDALHVSDLDLDFPGLEAFGIHEIENKTTGPGVAVFSAADGKVLFTDSPNEDVGRGVADNIDPARKGAQCWWSGSKFLYDMKGNKIGDAPKSINFLIYWDGDTSREILNSNYIDKYRKGRLFTATGAVSNNGTKSTPALSADIFGDWREELILRSADNTELRIYSTIIPTDVRQYTLMHDPQYRLSIAWQNVGYNQPPHTGFYFGSGMQKAPKPNIVLMPLK
;
A
#
# COMPACT_ATOMS: atom_id res chain seq x y z
N MET A 1 -9.52 -60.82 -38.04
CA MET A 1 -9.95 -60.25 -36.74
C MET A 1 -8.86 -59.34 -36.21
N LYS A 2 -9.00 -58.02 -36.37
CA LYS A 2 -8.13 -57.04 -35.70
C LYS A 2 -9.03 -55.90 -35.21
N ASN A 3 -9.22 -55.87 -33.89
CA ASN A 3 -9.99 -54.86 -33.17
C ASN A 3 -9.27 -53.52 -33.27
N LYS A 4 -9.99 -52.48 -33.70
CA LYS A 4 -9.58 -51.09 -33.53
C LYS A 4 -10.13 -50.62 -32.19
N ILE A 5 -9.25 -50.34 -31.24
CA ILE A 5 -9.58 -49.63 -29.99
C ILE A 5 -9.49 -48.14 -30.31
N LEU A 6 -10.60 -47.43 -30.21
CA LEU A 6 -10.67 -45.98 -30.27
C LEU A 6 -10.47 -45.46 -28.85
N VAL A 7 -9.34 -44.80 -28.58
CA VAL A 7 -9.10 -44.10 -27.32
C VAL A 7 -9.65 -42.69 -27.47
N THR A 8 -10.79 -42.42 -26.83
CA THR A 8 -11.35 -41.07 -26.73
C THR A 8 -10.64 -40.36 -25.59
N LEU A 9 -9.77 -39.39 -25.91
CA LEU A 9 -9.18 -38.48 -24.94
C LEU A 9 -10.28 -37.53 -24.42
N PHE A 10 -10.77 -37.75 -23.20
CA PHE A 10 -11.54 -36.76 -22.48
C PHE A 10 -10.57 -35.70 -21.96
N LEU A 11 -10.43 -34.59 -22.70
CA LEU A 11 -9.91 -33.35 -22.16
C LEU A 11 -10.97 -32.82 -21.18
N LEU A 12 -10.79 -33.11 -19.89
CA LEU A 12 -11.42 -32.32 -18.84
C LEU A 12 -10.77 -30.94 -18.89
N SER A 13 -11.38 -30.01 -19.60
CA SER A 13 -11.20 -28.58 -19.32
C SER A 13 -11.80 -28.34 -17.94
N GLY A 14 -10.97 -28.44 -16.90
CA GLY A 14 -11.32 -27.91 -15.59
C GLY A 14 -11.50 -26.42 -15.77
N SER A 15 -12.74 -25.95 -15.77
CA SER A 15 -13.04 -24.53 -15.60
C SER A 15 -12.50 -24.17 -14.21
N ILE A 16 -11.34 -23.52 -14.15
CA ILE A 16 -10.88 -22.87 -12.92
C ILE A 16 -11.93 -21.78 -12.67
N LEU A 17 -12.87 -22.07 -11.78
CA LEU A 17 -13.81 -21.07 -11.28
C LEU A 17 -13.00 -20.14 -10.39
N LEU A 18 -12.39 -19.12 -11.00
CA LEU A 18 -11.74 -18.05 -10.26
C LEU A 18 -12.81 -17.35 -9.43
N ALA A 19 -12.68 -17.46 -8.11
CA ALA A 19 -13.56 -16.76 -7.19
C ALA A 19 -13.35 -15.25 -7.36
N GLN A 20 -14.42 -14.48 -7.17
CA GLN A 20 -14.43 -13.06 -7.48
C GLN A 20 -14.17 -12.28 -6.20
N ARG A 21 -13.03 -11.57 -6.13
CA ARG A 21 -12.62 -10.82 -4.93
C ARG A 21 -13.61 -9.73 -4.61
N GLN A 22 -13.93 -9.54 -3.34
CA GLN A 22 -14.61 -8.33 -2.88
C GLN A 22 -13.71 -7.11 -3.16
N MET A 23 -14.31 -5.96 -3.44
CA MET A 23 -13.59 -4.70 -3.65
C MET A 23 -14.52 -3.53 -3.31
N GLU A 24 -13.96 -2.37 -3.00
CA GLU A 24 -14.75 -1.19 -2.65
C GLU A 24 -15.67 -0.74 -3.80
N SER A 25 -16.90 -0.33 -3.48
CA SER A 25 -17.71 0.43 -4.43
C SER A 25 -17.22 1.87 -4.48
N LEU A 26 -16.48 2.22 -5.53
CA LEU A 26 -16.03 3.59 -5.71
C LEU A 26 -16.98 4.41 -6.59
N ASP A 27 -17.14 5.68 -6.24
CA ASP A 27 -17.75 6.67 -7.13
C ASP A 27 -16.81 7.00 -8.31
N ARG A 28 -17.19 7.94 -9.17
CA ARG A 28 -16.35 8.33 -10.31
C ARG A 28 -15.09 9.09 -9.92
N GLY A 29 -14.88 9.40 -8.64
CA GLY A 29 -13.67 10.05 -8.16
C GLY A 29 -13.37 11.33 -8.92
N VAL A 30 -14.39 12.08 -9.32
CA VAL A 30 -14.16 13.29 -10.14
C VAL A 30 -13.30 14.25 -9.33
N ILE A 31 -12.21 14.72 -9.93
CA ILE A 31 -11.34 15.76 -9.38
C ILE A 31 -11.17 16.85 -10.42
N ALA A 32 -11.09 18.11 -9.98
CA ALA A 32 -10.65 19.22 -10.80
C ALA A 32 -9.50 19.98 -10.12
N ILE A 33 -8.44 20.29 -10.86
CA ILE A 33 -7.34 21.14 -10.42
C ILE A 33 -7.29 22.39 -11.29
N LYS A 34 -7.27 23.56 -10.65
CA LYS A 34 -7.17 24.86 -11.31
C LYS A 34 -5.71 25.23 -11.50
N ASN A 35 -5.32 25.47 -12.75
CA ASN A 35 -3.98 25.92 -13.11
C ASN A 35 -4.04 26.99 -14.21
N LYS A 36 -3.48 28.18 -13.95
CA LYS A 36 -3.39 29.30 -14.89
C LYS A 36 -4.75 29.67 -15.52
N GLY A 37 -5.81 29.61 -14.72
CA GLY A 37 -7.17 29.91 -15.15
C GLY A 37 -7.87 28.84 -15.98
N GLN A 38 -7.24 27.68 -16.19
CA GLN A 38 -7.85 26.49 -16.75
C GLN A 38 -8.08 25.44 -15.66
N PHE A 39 -8.93 24.47 -15.95
CA PHE A 39 -9.26 23.40 -15.02
C PHE A 39 -8.94 22.07 -15.69
N PHE A 40 -8.03 21.30 -15.10
CA PHE A 40 -7.78 19.91 -15.47
C PHE A 40 -8.74 19.03 -14.67
N ILE A 41 -9.47 18.16 -15.33
CA ILE A 41 -10.47 17.26 -14.73
C ILE A 41 -10.07 15.83 -15.06
N SER A 42 -10.14 14.93 -14.09
CA SER A 42 -10.02 13.48 -14.31
C SER A 42 -11.04 12.70 -13.48
N TRP A 43 -11.32 11.46 -13.88
CA TRP A 43 -12.28 10.58 -13.23
C TRP A 43 -11.98 9.10 -13.51
N ARG A 44 -12.55 8.22 -12.68
CA ARG A 44 -12.25 6.79 -12.68
C ARG A 44 -12.98 6.08 -13.82
N VAL A 45 -12.26 5.16 -14.47
CA VAL A 45 -12.87 3.97 -15.08
C VAL A 45 -12.92 2.90 -13.99
N LEU A 46 -14.11 2.39 -13.67
CA LEU A 46 -14.26 1.38 -12.63
C LEU A 46 -13.98 -0.02 -13.21
N GLY A 47 -13.38 -0.91 -12.43
CA GLY A 47 -13.10 -2.30 -12.84
C GLY A 47 -14.32 -3.09 -13.32
N THR A 48 -15.53 -2.69 -12.92
CA THR A 48 -16.80 -3.29 -13.35
C THR A 48 -17.47 -2.59 -14.54
N ASP A 49 -16.90 -1.48 -15.03
CA ASP A 49 -17.42 -0.81 -16.22
C ASP A 49 -17.34 -1.73 -17.45
N ALA A 50 -18.30 -1.59 -18.36
CA ALA A 50 -18.23 -2.24 -19.66
C ALA A 50 -17.07 -1.67 -20.49
N ASP A 51 -16.44 -2.50 -21.31
CA ASP A 51 -15.28 -2.10 -22.11
C ASP A 51 -15.61 -1.02 -23.15
N ASP A 52 -16.87 -0.98 -23.61
CA ASP A 52 -17.43 0.01 -24.53
C ASP A 52 -18.12 1.19 -23.82
N LEU A 53 -18.01 1.30 -22.49
CA LEU A 53 -18.57 2.43 -21.74
C LEU A 53 -17.87 3.73 -22.12
N ALA A 54 -18.63 4.75 -22.50
CA ALA A 54 -18.13 6.10 -22.74
C ALA A 54 -18.61 7.06 -21.64
N PHE A 55 -18.06 8.28 -21.64
CA PHE A 55 -18.43 9.32 -20.68
C PHE A 55 -18.83 10.62 -21.37
N ASN A 56 -19.79 11.33 -20.77
CA ASN A 56 -20.04 12.74 -21.05
C ASN A 56 -19.68 13.56 -19.82
N LEU A 57 -18.88 14.61 -20.00
CA LEU A 57 -18.46 15.51 -18.94
C LEU A 57 -19.37 16.74 -18.92
N TYR A 58 -19.81 17.11 -17.72
CA TYR A 58 -20.68 18.25 -17.50
C TYR A 58 -20.04 19.24 -16.53
N ARG A 59 -20.31 20.53 -16.74
CA ARG A 59 -20.03 21.60 -15.78
C ARG A 59 -21.29 22.34 -15.40
N LYS A 60 -21.47 22.59 -14.11
CA LYS A 60 -22.44 23.53 -13.56
C LYS A 60 -21.71 24.75 -13.00
N SER A 61 -22.05 25.96 -13.46
CA SER A 61 -21.45 27.21 -12.98
C SER A 61 -22.47 28.00 -12.15
N GLY A 62 -22.23 28.17 -10.85
CA GLY A 62 -23.16 28.76 -9.90
C GLY A 62 -24.58 28.18 -9.97
N VAL A 63 -25.57 29.04 -10.20
CA VAL A 63 -27.00 28.65 -10.32
C VAL A 63 -27.43 28.25 -11.73
N GLN A 64 -26.53 28.25 -12.71
CA GLN A 64 -26.84 27.95 -14.10
C GLN A 64 -27.15 26.45 -14.30
N LYS A 65 -27.83 26.13 -15.41
CA LYS A 65 -28.00 24.73 -15.82
C LYS A 65 -26.66 24.13 -16.21
N ALA A 66 -26.43 22.86 -15.86
CA ALA A 66 -25.23 22.15 -16.29
C ALA A 66 -25.15 22.08 -17.81
N ILE A 67 -23.96 22.33 -18.36
CA ILE A 67 -23.64 22.22 -19.78
C ILE A 67 -22.74 21.02 -20.03
N LYS A 68 -22.96 20.33 -21.16
CA LYS A 68 -22.08 19.27 -21.65
C LYS A 68 -20.81 19.91 -22.24
N LEU A 69 -19.64 19.38 -21.93
CA LEU A 69 -18.35 19.95 -22.36
C LEU A 69 -17.79 19.29 -23.63
N ASN A 70 -18.12 18.02 -23.88
CA ASN A 70 -17.66 17.25 -25.03
C ASN A 70 -18.75 17.12 -26.12
N GLU A 71 -18.36 17.19 -27.39
CA GLU A 71 -19.28 16.98 -28.53
C GLU A 71 -19.67 15.50 -28.63
N GLU A 72 -18.68 14.63 -28.85
CA GLU A 72 -18.82 13.17 -28.88
C GLU A 72 -18.52 12.52 -27.51
N PRO A 73 -19.18 11.39 -27.15
CA PRO A 73 -18.86 10.65 -25.94
C PRO A 73 -17.37 10.27 -25.84
N ILE A 74 -16.78 10.48 -24.67
CA ILE A 74 -15.37 10.22 -24.38
C ILE A 74 -15.17 8.72 -24.19
N THR A 75 -14.50 8.08 -25.15
CA THR A 75 -14.17 6.65 -25.14
C THR A 75 -12.69 6.37 -24.80
N GLY A 76 -11.83 7.39 -24.92
CA GLY A 76 -10.40 7.31 -24.59
C GLY A 76 -10.10 7.57 -23.11
N ALA A 77 -8.97 8.23 -22.84
CA ALA A 77 -8.56 8.59 -21.50
C ALA A 77 -9.62 9.40 -20.74
N THR A 78 -9.67 9.21 -19.43
CA THR A 78 -10.67 9.82 -18.54
C THR A 78 -10.17 11.10 -17.88
N ASN A 79 -9.62 11.99 -18.71
CA ASN A 79 -9.22 13.33 -18.35
C ASN A 79 -9.66 14.37 -19.39
N PHE A 80 -9.78 15.63 -18.98
CA PHE A 80 -10.25 16.75 -19.82
C PHE A 80 -9.70 18.08 -19.32
N VAL A 81 -9.48 19.04 -20.22
CA VAL A 81 -9.13 20.43 -19.85
C VAL A 81 -10.29 21.36 -20.18
N ASP A 82 -10.93 21.92 -19.16
CA ASP A 82 -11.95 22.95 -19.31
C ASP A 82 -11.33 24.35 -19.26
N SER A 83 -11.12 24.93 -20.44
CA SER A 83 -10.61 26.29 -20.60
C SER A 83 -11.72 27.36 -20.67
N LYS A 84 -12.99 26.96 -20.60
CA LYS A 84 -14.15 27.86 -20.75
C LYS A 84 -14.85 28.16 -19.44
N ALA A 85 -14.46 27.53 -18.33
CA ALA A 85 -15.01 27.80 -17.02
C ALA A 85 -14.58 29.19 -16.52
N ASN A 86 -15.53 29.95 -15.96
CA ASN A 86 -15.22 31.25 -15.38
C ASN A 86 -14.66 31.04 -13.95
N PRO A 87 -13.38 31.37 -13.68
CA PRO A 87 -12.78 31.17 -12.37
C PRO A 87 -13.36 32.09 -11.28
N LYS A 88 -14.15 33.10 -11.66
CA LYS A 88 -14.86 33.99 -10.72
C LYS A 88 -16.20 33.41 -10.25
N GLU A 89 -16.61 32.27 -10.79
CA GLU A 89 -17.81 31.55 -10.40
C GLU A 89 -17.44 30.23 -9.72
N GLU A 90 -18.34 29.73 -8.89
CA GLU A 90 -18.27 28.35 -8.44
C GLU A 90 -18.51 27.44 -9.63
N ASN A 91 -17.67 26.42 -9.80
CA ASN A 91 -17.81 25.46 -10.89
C ASN A 91 -17.79 24.04 -10.31
N THR A 92 -18.80 23.25 -10.68
CA THR A 92 -18.92 21.85 -10.32
C THR A 92 -18.84 20.99 -11.57
N TRP A 93 -17.94 20.01 -11.59
CA TRP A 93 -17.82 19.02 -12.66
C TRP A 93 -18.33 17.67 -12.21
N PHE A 94 -18.98 16.95 -13.12
CA PHE A 94 -19.45 15.58 -12.91
C PHE A 94 -19.56 14.87 -14.27
N VAL A 95 -19.53 13.54 -14.24
CA VAL A 95 -19.65 12.73 -15.46
C VAL A 95 -20.95 11.95 -15.47
N LYS A 96 -21.42 11.67 -16.69
CA LYS A 96 -22.45 10.68 -16.95
C LYS A 96 -21.87 9.57 -17.79
N THR A 97 -22.34 8.36 -17.57
CA THR A 97 -21.95 7.20 -18.38
C THR A 97 -22.80 7.11 -19.62
N VAL A 98 -22.23 6.61 -20.72
CA VAL A 98 -22.93 6.38 -21.99
C VAL A 98 -22.63 4.95 -22.43
N LEU A 99 -23.65 4.10 -22.46
CA LEU A 99 -23.53 2.72 -22.92
C LEU A 99 -24.56 2.46 -24.02
N LYS A 100 -24.11 2.00 -25.19
CA LYS A 100 -24.99 1.73 -26.34
C LYS A 100 -25.91 2.92 -26.69
N GLY A 101 -25.35 4.14 -26.61
CA GLY A 101 -26.06 5.39 -26.89
C GLY A 101 -27.00 5.88 -25.79
N LYS A 102 -27.16 5.13 -24.69
CA LYS A 102 -27.98 5.53 -23.54
C LYS A 102 -27.10 6.18 -22.48
N GLU A 103 -27.41 7.44 -22.15
CA GLU A 103 -26.78 8.16 -21.05
C GLU A 103 -27.44 7.79 -19.70
N THR A 104 -26.64 7.67 -18.64
CA THR A 104 -27.10 7.41 -17.26
C THR A 104 -26.27 8.20 -16.25
N GLU A 105 -26.91 8.69 -15.19
CA GLU A 105 -26.24 9.39 -14.10
C GLU A 105 -25.17 8.52 -13.45
N ALA A 106 -24.08 9.13 -13.00
CA ALA A 106 -23.05 8.50 -12.21
C ALA A 106 -22.82 9.29 -10.92
N LYS A 107 -22.39 8.60 -9.86
CA LYS A 107 -22.03 9.24 -8.59
C LYS A 107 -20.67 9.92 -8.70
N GLY A 108 -20.49 11.00 -7.96
CA GLY A 108 -19.23 11.75 -7.87
C GLY A 108 -19.29 13.07 -8.63
N SER A 109 -18.79 14.10 -7.98
CA SER A 109 -18.65 15.45 -8.54
C SER A 109 -17.58 16.21 -7.78
N PHE A 110 -16.94 17.18 -8.43
CA PHE A 110 -15.97 18.05 -7.79
C PHE A 110 -16.35 19.51 -7.95
N THR A 111 -16.28 20.28 -6.87
CA THR A 111 -16.60 21.71 -6.88
C THR A 111 -15.38 22.54 -6.53
N ILE A 112 -15.03 23.50 -7.38
CA ILE A 112 -14.09 24.56 -7.06
C ILE A 112 -14.87 25.84 -6.76
N PRO A 113 -14.75 26.41 -5.55
CA PRO A 113 -15.41 27.67 -5.19
C PRO A 113 -14.98 28.84 -6.06
N ALA A 114 -15.87 29.83 -6.18
CA ALA A 114 -15.61 31.07 -6.89
C ALA A 114 -14.33 31.77 -6.40
N SER A 115 -13.50 32.23 -7.34
CA SER A 115 -12.27 32.97 -7.06
C SER A 115 -11.24 32.21 -6.21
N SER A 116 -11.29 30.87 -6.19
CA SER A 116 -10.26 30.04 -5.56
C SER A 116 -8.88 30.33 -6.16
N SER A 117 -7.85 30.39 -5.32
CA SER A 117 -6.46 30.48 -5.76
C SER A 117 -6.07 29.24 -6.54
N ASP A 118 -5.15 29.39 -7.49
CA ASP A 118 -4.51 28.23 -8.11
C ASP A 118 -3.72 27.48 -7.03
N LYS A 119 -3.99 26.18 -6.89
CA LYS A 119 -3.28 25.27 -5.99
C LYS A 119 -3.09 23.98 -6.73
N ASP A 120 -1.86 23.48 -6.70
CA ASP A 120 -1.50 22.18 -7.29
C ASP A 120 -1.87 21.02 -6.34
N TYR A 121 -2.60 21.30 -5.26
CA TYR A 121 -3.00 20.34 -4.24
C TYR A 121 -4.33 20.67 -3.58
N LEU A 122 -5.00 19.63 -3.09
CA LEU A 122 -6.05 19.72 -2.09
C LEU A 122 -5.44 19.74 -0.69
N SER A 123 -6.04 20.50 0.22
CA SER A 123 -5.58 20.60 1.61
C SER A 123 -6.61 20.00 2.56
N ILE A 124 -6.13 19.15 3.47
CA ILE A 124 -6.88 18.65 4.62
C ILE A 124 -6.23 19.25 5.87
N ALA A 125 -6.97 20.13 6.55
CA ALA A 125 -6.51 20.71 7.81
C ALA A 125 -6.41 19.63 8.89
N ILE A 126 -5.25 19.55 9.55
CA ILE A 126 -5.00 18.59 10.62
C ILE A 126 -5.38 19.18 11.97
N LYS A 127 -6.01 18.33 12.79
CA LYS A 127 -6.33 18.66 14.17
C LYS A 127 -5.03 18.56 14.97
N PRO A 128 -4.49 19.67 15.49
CA PRO A 128 -3.18 19.66 16.10
C PRO A 128 -3.15 18.81 17.37
N VAL A 129 -2.07 18.06 17.54
CA VAL A 129 -1.69 17.43 18.79
C VAL A 129 -0.29 17.92 19.15
N GLU A 130 -0.13 18.53 20.32
CA GLU A 130 1.12 19.16 20.72
C GLU A 130 2.28 18.16 20.75
N GLY A 131 3.35 18.45 20.00
CA GLY A 131 4.52 17.57 19.89
C GLY A 131 4.41 16.47 18.83
N TYR A 132 3.32 16.41 18.06
CA TYR A 132 3.08 15.39 17.04
C TYR A 132 3.12 15.98 15.63
N ILE A 133 3.41 15.11 14.66
CA ILE A 133 3.34 15.39 13.23
C ILE A 133 2.46 14.33 12.53
N PRO A 134 1.75 14.68 11.44
CA PRO A 134 1.17 13.68 10.54
C PRO A 134 2.30 12.81 9.96
N ASN A 135 2.13 11.50 9.94
CA ASN A 135 3.10 10.57 9.39
C ASN A 135 2.48 9.63 8.36
N ASP A 136 2.67 8.32 8.48
CA ASP A 136 2.16 7.34 7.53
C ASP A 136 0.62 7.32 7.54
N LEU A 137 0.04 7.13 6.36
CA LEU A 137 -1.40 7.05 6.14
C LEU A 137 -1.78 5.67 5.61
N SER A 138 -3.05 5.35 5.77
CA SER A 138 -3.74 4.38 4.93
C SER A 138 -5.12 4.93 4.57
N THR A 139 -5.83 4.26 3.67
CA THR A 139 -7.11 4.72 3.13
C THR A 139 -8.12 3.59 3.02
N GLY A 140 -9.38 3.97 3.18
CA GLY A 140 -10.56 3.13 3.01
C GLY A 140 -11.79 4.03 3.00
N ASP A 141 -12.91 3.54 2.47
CA ASP A 141 -14.20 4.22 2.60
C ASP A 141 -14.72 4.02 4.03
N LEU A 142 -14.58 5.03 4.89
CA LEU A 142 -14.87 4.88 6.32
C LEU A 142 -16.33 5.18 6.66
N ASP A 143 -17.13 5.70 5.72
CA ASP A 143 -18.52 6.03 5.99
C ASP A 143 -19.56 5.44 5.01
N GLY A 144 -19.09 4.77 3.96
CA GLY A 144 -19.82 3.96 2.98
C GLY A 144 -20.34 4.75 1.78
N ASP A 145 -19.81 5.96 1.52
CA ASP A 145 -20.29 6.87 0.48
C ASP A 145 -19.69 6.63 -0.92
N GLY A 146 -18.68 5.76 -1.00
CA GLY A 146 -17.95 5.40 -2.21
C GLY A 146 -16.74 6.27 -2.49
N ARG A 147 -16.29 7.05 -1.51
CA ARG A 147 -15.07 7.86 -1.57
C ARG A 147 -14.12 7.40 -0.49
N TYR A 148 -12.84 7.46 -0.81
CA TYR A 148 -11.82 7.18 0.17
C TYR A 148 -11.80 8.26 1.25
N ASP A 149 -11.47 7.83 2.47
CA ASP A 149 -11.10 8.66 3.60
C ASP A 149 -9.67 8.30 4.03
N LEU A 150 -9.07 9.14 4.88
CA LEU A 150 -7.69 8.97 5.34
C LEU A 150 -7.66 8.63 6.82
N VAL A 151 -6.95 7.55 7.17
CA VAL A 151 -6.48 7.31 8.54
C VAL A 151 -5.04 7.78 8.63
N VAL A 152 -4.78 8.70 9.54
CA VAL A 152 -3.50 9.39 9.72
C VAL A 152 -2.86 8.90 11.02
N HIS A 153 -1.67 8.31 10.94
CA HIS A 153 -0.84 8.07 12.11
C HIS A 153 -0.15 9.36 12.52
N MET A 154 -0.63 9.98 13.60
CA MET A 154 0.03 11.11 14.24
C MET A 154 1.15 10.58 15.12
N THR A 155 2.39 10.92 14.77
CA THR A 155 3.59 10.43 15.49
C THR A 155 4.21 11.55 16.33
N GLY A 156 4.44 11.28 17.61
CA GLY A 156 5.26 12.12 18.48
C GLY A 156 6.73 11.69 18.46
N ARG A 157 7.39 11.71 19.62
CA ARG A 157 8.74 11.15 19.77
C ARG A 157 8.72 9.63 19.65
N GLY A 158 9.23 9.11 18.54
CA GLY A 158 9.45 7.68 18.30
C GLY A 158 10.91 7.24 18.45
N HIS A 159 11.13 5.93 18.51
CA HIS A 159 12.45 5.32 18.56
C HIS A 159 12.52 4.06 17.68
N ASP A 160 13.63 3.85 16.98
CA ASP A 160 13.96 2.53 16.43
C ASP A 160 14.11 1.48 17.56
N ASN A 161 13.89 0.22 17.22
CA ASN A 161 14.01 -0.94 18.11
C ASN A 161 15.39 -1.08 18.76
N SER A 162 16.46 -0.64 18.11
CA SER A 162 17.80 -0.65 18.70
C SER A 162 18.01 0.40 19.80
N HIS A 163 17.19 1.46 19.85
CA HIS A 163 17.33 2.56 20.80
C HIS A 163 16.52 2.36 22.08
N THR A 164 17.07 2.81 23.21
CA THR A 164 16.32 3.05 24.46
C THR A 164 15.72 4.46 24.46
N GLY A 165 14.78 4.72 25.36
CA GLY A 165 14.12 6.02 25.52
C GLY A 165 12.61 5.92 25.55
N ILE A 166 11.98 6.82 26.33
CA ILE A 166 10.54 6.98 26.41
C ILE A 166 10.03 7.59 25.11
N THR A 167 8.98 6.98 24.54
CA THR A 167 8.27 7.49 23.38
C THR A 167 6.95 8.15 23.80
N ASP A 168 6.45 9.01 22.93
CA ASP A 168 5.07 9.48 23.03
C ASP A 168 4.10 8.37 22.55
N PRO A 169 2.85 8.31 23.06
CA PRO A 169 1.87 7.32 22.59
C PRO A 169 1.45 7.52 21.13
N PRO A 170 1.31 6.46 20.31
CA PRO A 170 0.73 6.59 18.98
C PRO A 170 -0.72 7.11 19.02
N ILE A 171 -1.06 7.95 18.05
CA ILE A 171 -2.41 8.52 17.87
C ILE A 171 -2.85 8.30 16.42
N PHE A 172 -4.10 7.89 16.24
CA PHE A 172 -4.75 7.86 14.93
C PHE A 172 -5.81 8.93 14.84
N GLN A 173 -5.87 9.62 13.71
CA GLN A 173 -6.97 10.52 13.35
C GLN A 173 -7.57 10.08 12.02
N ALA A 174 -8.87 10.26 11.84
CA ALA A 174 -9.53 10.00 10.56
C ALA A 174 -10.15 11.26 9.96
N TYR A 175 -10.03 11.39 8.65
CA TYR A 175 -10.49 12.54 7.88
C TYR A 175 -11.13 12.10 6.58
N THR A 176 -12.23 12.74 6.21
CA THR A 176 -12.70 12.66 4.83
C THR A 176 -11.81 13.47 3.88
N LEU A 177 -11.87 13.17 2.58
CA LEU A 177 -11.10 13.92 1.58
C LEU A 177 -11.52 15.39 1.42
N ASP A 178 -12.72 15.77 1.85
CA ASP A 178 -13.14 17.19 1.97
C ASP A 178 -12.66 17.87 3.27
N GLY A 179 -11.93 17.14 4.12
CA GLY A 179 -11.26 17.67 5.31
C GLY A 179 -12.10 17.63 6.58
N LYS A 180 -13.21 16.88 6.61
CA LYS A 180 -14.00 16.69 7.83
C LYS A 180 -13.27 15.72 8.75
N PHE A 181 -12.94 16.18 9.95
CA PHE A 181 -12.45 15.32 11.03
C PHE A 181 -13.57 14.36 11.49
N LEU A 182 -13.27 13.06 11.51
CA LEU A 182 -14.19 12.01 11.94
C LEU A 182 -13.97 11.64 13.41
N TRP A 183 -12.76 11.18 13.76
CA TRP A 183 -12.44 10.69 15.11
C TRP A 183 -10.94 10.68 15.38
N GLN A 184 -10.57 10.45 16.65
CA GLN A 184 -9.21 10.23 17.10
C GLN A 184 -9.15 9.09 18.12
N ILE A 185 -8.14 8.22 18.01
CA ILE A 185 -7.84 7.10 18.92
C ILE A 185 -6.42 7.31 19.48
N THR A 186 -6.19 6.94 20.74
CA THR A 186 -4.82 6.88 21.30
C THR A 186 -4.49 5.45 21.72
N LEU A 187 -3.33 4.95 21.29
CA LEU A 187 -2.87 3.61 21.66
C LEU A 187 -2.34 3.54 23.11
N GLY A 188 -2.09 4.70 23.72
CA GLY A 188 -1.65 4.79 25.11
C GLY A 188 -0.20 4.39 25.33
N LYS A 189 0.27 4.56 26.57
CA LYS A 189 1.69 4.41 26.96
C LYS A 189 2.29 3.03 26.71
N ASN A 190 1.44 2.00 26.61
CA ASN A 190 1.88 0.60 26.51
C ASN A 190 2.10 0.15 25.06
N ILE A 191 1.93 1.06 24.09
CA ILE A 191 2.42 0.89 22.72
C ILE A 191 3.54 1.90 22.48
N ARG A 192 4.68 1.42 22.00
CA ARG A 192 5.86 2.23 21.70
C ARG A 192 5.72 2.86 20.31
N GLU A 193 6.18 4.09 20.15
CA GLU A 193 6.16 4.79 18.86
C GLU A 193 7.45 4.55 18.05
N GLY A 194 7.30 4.31 16.75
CA GLY A 194 8.38 4.03 15.82
C GLY A 194 7.93 3.10 14.67
N ALA A 195 8.69 3.13 13.57
CA ALA A 195 8.34 2.47 12.31
C ALA A 195 7.99 0.98 12.42
N HIS A 196 8.63 0.25 13.34
CA HIS A 196 8.50 -1.20 13.45
C HIS A 196 7.47 -1.66 14.48
N TYR A 197 6.76 -0.75 15.15
CA TYR A 197 5.78 -1.09 16.20
C TYR A 197 4.36 -1.19 15.66
N THR A 198 3.75 -0.03 15.37
CA THR A 198 2.33 0.02 15.01
C THR A 198 2.17 -0.17 13.51
N GLN A 199 1.77 -1.37 13.12
CA GLN A 199 1.37 -1.70 11.75
C GLN A 199 -0.16 -1.70 11.73
N PHE A 200 -0.77 -0.81 10.94
CA PHE A 200 -2.21 -0.57 11.00
C PHE A 200 -2.89 -0.80 9.65
N MET A 201 -3.91 -1.66 9.61
CA MET A 201 -4.61 -1.98 8.37
C MET A 201 -5.93 -1.23 8.29
N VAL A 202 -6.22 -0.66 7.13
CA VAL A 202 -7.49 0.00 6.82
C VAL A 202 -8.14 -0.70 5.63
N TYR A 203 -9.24 -1.41 5.90
CA TYR A 203 -9.90 -2.27 4.91
C TYR A 203 -11.31 -2.65 5.37
N ASP A 204 -12.24 -2.86 4.43
CA ASP A 204 -13.56 -3.45 4.72
C ASP A 204 -13.39 -4.95 4.91
N LEU A 205 -13.26 -5.39 6.16
CA LEU A 205 -12.86 -6.76 6.49
C LEU A 205 -14.03 -7.73 6.56
N ASP A 206 -15.25 -7.24 6.76
CA ASP A 206 -16.46 -8.08 6.79
C ASP A 206 -17.39 -7.89 5.59
N GLY A 207 -16.99 -7.07 4.62
CA GLY A 207 -17.68 -6.87 3.35
C GLY A 207 -18.97 -6.08 3.51
N ASP A 208 -19.05 -5.24 4.54
CA ASP A 208 -20.24 -4.42 4.79
C ASP A 208 -20.22 -3.10 4.02
N GLY A 209 -19.16 -2.77 3.30
CA GLY A 209 -19.00 -1.53 2.53
C GLY A 209 -18.38 -0.38 3.32
N ILE A 210 -17.98 -0.60 4.57
CA ILE A 210 -17.27 0.37 5.42
C ILE A 210 -15.96 -0.23 5.89
N ALA A 211 -14.84 0.45 5.63
CA ALA A 211 -13.54 0.00 6.07
C ALA A 211 -13.37 0.10 7.59
N GLU A 212 -12.77 -0.91 8.22
CA GLU A 212 -12.32 -0.86 9.61
C GLU A 212 -10.85 -0.48 9.74
N LEU A 213 -10.45 -0.05 10.94
CA LEU A 213 -9.05 0.04 11.36
C LEU A 213 -8.69 -1.16 12.24
N VAL A 214 -7.63 -1.89 11.91
CA VAL A 214 -7.11 -3.00 12.72
C VAL A 214 -5.64 -2.78 13.05
N CYS A 215 -5.27 -2.87 14.33
CA CYS A 215 -3.88 -2.77 14.75
C CYS A 215 -3.63 -3.41 16.12
N LYS A 216 -2.34 -3.59 16.44
CA LYS A 216 -1.89 -4.03 17.76
C LYS A 216 -2.19 -2.95 18.81
N THR A 217 -2.82 -3.35 19.91
CA THR A 217 -3.20 -2.49 21.03
C THR A 217 -2.70 -3.06 22.35
N ALA A 218 -2.81 -2.29 23.43
CA ALA A 218 -2.38 -2.69 24.76
C ALA A 218 -3.34 -2.17 25.82
N ASP A 219 -3.10 -2.56 27.08
CA ASP A 219 -3.79 -1.99 28.23
C ASP A 219 -3.75 -0.46 28.19
N GLY A 220 -4.90 0.20 28.25
CA GLY A 220 -5.02 1.65 28.22
C GLY A 220 -5.14 2.29 26.84
N THR A 221 -5.12 1.51 25.75
CA THR A 221 -5.58 2.01 24.44
C THR A 221 -7.03 2.49 24.59
N THR A 222 -7.31 3.71 24.14
CA THR A 222 -8.62 4.37 24.30
C THR A 222 -9.15 4.81 22.95
N ASP A 223 -10.35 4.36 22.63
CA ASP A 223 -11.04 4.67 21.38
C ASP A 223 -11.62 6.09 21.37
N SER A 224 -12.28 6.48 20.29
CA SER A 224 -12.87 7.83 20.14
C SER A 224 -14.05 8.13 21.08
N GLN A 225 -14.67 7.09 21.65
CA GLN A 225 -15.84 7.17 22.55
C GLN A 225 -15.46 6.98 24.02
N GLY A 226 -14.16 6.80 24.32
CA GLY A 226 -13.66 6.56 25.67
C GLY A 226 -13.74 5.11 26.13
N ASN A 227 -14.04 4.15 25.25
CA ASN A 227 -13.90 2.73 25.56
C ASN A 227 -12.41 2.38 25.60
N VAL A 228 -12.05 1.54 26.58
CA VAL A 228 -10.66 1.18 26.84
C VAL A 228 -10.44 -0.30 26.51
N VAL A 229 -9.32 -0.60 25.85
CA VAL A 229 -8.78 -1.95 25.76
C VAL A 229 -8.00 -2.26 27.04
N GLY A 230 -8.35 -3.36 27.71
CA GLY A 230 -7.66 -3.81 28.91
C GLY A 230 -7.83 -2.86 30.11
N ASP A 231 -6.74 -2.54 30.80
CA ASP A 231 -6.76 -1.81 32.08
C ASP A 231 -5.92 -0.52 32.06
N THR A 232 -6.56 0.65 32.21
CA THR A 232 -5.88 1.96 32.20
C THR A 232 -4.86 2.16 33.33
N SER A 233 -4.95 1.38 34.41
CA SER A 233 -4.01 1.47 35.54
C SER A 233 -2.66 0.83 35.24
N LYS A 234 -2.56 0.01 34.19
CA LYS A 234 -1.33 -0.73 33.85
C LYS A 234 -0.31 0.15 33.17
N ASP A 235 0.93 -0.01 33.62
CA ASP A 235 2.11 0.65 33.07
C ASP A 235 3.22 -0.37 32.90
N TRP A 236 3.35 -0.83 31.67
CA TRP A 236 4.30 -1.87 31.29
C TRP A 236 5.62 -1.29 30.76
N VAL A 237 5.72 0.04 30.68
CA VAL A 237 6.91 0.76 30.24
C VAL A 237 8.02 0.60 31.27
N GLU A 238 9.21 0.22 30.82
CA GLU A 238 10.40 0.30 31.67
C GLU A 238 10.76 1.77 31.93
N ARG A 239 10.71 2.18 33.20
CA ARG A 239 10.88 3.59 33.59
C ARG A 239 12.23 3.91 34.20
N ASP A 240 13.05 2.92 34.56
CA ASP A 240 14.40 3.19 35.05
C ASP A 240 15.31 3.66 33.90
N PRO A 241 15.79 4.92 33.90
CA PRO A 241 16.68 5.44 32.85
C PRO A 241 18.02 4.71 32.73
N LYS A 242 18.40 3.94 33.76
CA LYS A 242 19.62 3.12 33.74
C LYS A 242 19.40 1.73 33.13
N SER A 243 18.14 1.33 32.92
CA SER A 243 17.81 0.03 32.35
C SER A 243 18.26 -0.04 30.88
N PRO A 244 18.87 -1.16 30.44
CA PRO A 244 19.24 -1.37 29.03
C PRO A 244 18.01 -1.50 28.10
N ILE A 245 16.80 -1.55 28.67
CA ILE A 245 15.52 -1.57 27.95
C ILE A 245 14.63 -0.38 28.33
N TYR A 246 15.22 0.72 28.84
CA TYR A 246 14.49 1.93 29.20
C TYR A 246 13.53 2.38 28.09
N GLY A 247 12.26 2.60 28.46
CA GLY A 247 11.17 3.00 27.58
C GLY A 247 10.57 1.89 26.71
N LYS A 248 10.97 0.63 26.88
CA LYS A 248 10.40 -0.51 26.16
C LYS A 248 9.29 -1.20 26.95
N ILE A 249 8.45 -1.98 26.24
CA ILE A 249 7.29 -2.70 26.78
C ILE A 249 7.45 -4.20 26.50
N LEU A 250 8.19 -4.89 27.37
CA LEU A 250 8.54 -6.32 27.20
C LEU A 250 7.76 -7.26 28.15
N LYS A 251 6.69 -6.75 28.76
CA LYS A 251 5.79 -7.47 29.68
C LYS A 251 4.36 -6.94 29.50
N GLY A 252 3.41 -7.61 30.14
CA GLY A 252 1.98 -7.27 30.02
C GLY A 252 1.32 -7.89 28.80
N THR A 253 0.00 -7.85 28.77
CA THR A 253 -0.81 -8.41 27.69
C THR A 253 -0.69 -7.55 26.43
N GLU A 254 -0.72 -8.21 25.27
CA GLU A 254 -0.77 -7.57 23.96
C GLU A 254 -2.07 -7.98 23.30
N TYR A 255 -2.77 -7.04 22.65
CA TYR A 255 -4.05 -7.30 22.02
C TYR A 255 -4.02 -6.95 20.53
N LEU A 256 -4.91 -7.54 19.76
CA LEU A 256 -5.28 -7.13 18.41
C LEU A 256 -6.71 -6.62 18.45
N SER A 257 -6.92 -5.36 18.05
CA SER A 257 -8.23 -4.72 18.13
C SER A 257 -8.71 -4.22 16.77
N VAL A 258 -10.02 -4.28 16.58
CA VAL A 258 -10.73 -3.71 15.42
C VAL A 258 -11.52 -2.50 15.86
N PHE A 259 -11.42 -1.42 15.11
CA PHE A 259 -12.14 -0.18 15.31
C PHE A 259 -13.04 0.11 14.10
N ASP A 260 -14.25 0.56 14.38
CA ASP A 260 -15.24 0.97 13.38
C ASP A 260 -14.71 2.18 12.60
N GLY A 261 -14.69 2.11 11.26
CA GLY A 261 -14.15 3.18 10.44
C GLY A 261 -14.89 4.50 10.57
N LYS A 262 -16.22 4.45 10.74
CA LYS A 262 -17.05 5.66 10.76
C LYS A 262 -16.89 6.45 12.04
N THR A 263 -16.74 5.75 13.15
CA THR A 263 -16.78 6.34 14.49
C THR A 263 -15.47 6.27 15.23
N GLY A 264 -14.53 5.39 14.86
CA GLY A 264 -13.31 5.11 15.61
C GLY A 264 -13.56 4.34 16.91
N LYS A 265 -14.75 3.72 17.05
CA LYS A 265 -15.15 2.97 18.23
C LYS A 265 -14.54 1.57 18.21
N LEU A 266 -14.06 1.09 19.35
CA LEU A 266 -13.64 -0.29 19.56
C LEU A 266 -14.81 -1.25 19.28
N VAL A 267 -14.62 -2.15 18.32
CA VAL A 267 -15.59 -3.17 17.93
C VAL A 267 -15.31 -4.48 18.67
N THR A 268 -14.07 -4.94 18.60
CA THR A 268 -13.64 -6.19 19.23
C THR A 268 -12.16 -6.15 19.55
N THR A 269 -11.75 -7.01 20.48
CA THR A 269 -10.35 -7.20 20.85
C THR A 269 -10.10 -8.68 21.16
N THR A 270 -8.94 -9.18 20.79
CA THR A 270 -8.45 -10.52 21.11
C THR A 270 -6.98 -10.43 21.52
N ASP A 271 -6.43 -11.49 22.13
CA ASP A 271 -4.99 -11.55 22.39
C ASP A 271 -4.20 -11.44 21.08
N TYR A 272 -3.10 -10.68 21.11
CA TYR A 272 -2.23 -10.49 19.96
C TYR A 272 -1.44 -11.77 19.71
N ILE A 273 -1.69 -12.37 18.55
CA ILE A 273 -0.87 -13.45 18.00
C ILE A 273 -0.20 -12.88 16.75
N PRO A 274 1.14 -12.97 16.61
CA PRO A 274 2.08 -13.76 17.42
C PRO A 274 2.39 -13.22 18.84
N GLU A 275 2.25 -14.09 19.84
CA GLU A 275 2.54 -13.74 21.24
C GLU A 275 4.02 -13.39 21.46
N ARG A 276 4.32 -12.62 22.52
CA ARG A 276 5.69 -12.25 22.90
C ARG A 276 6.57 -13.48 23.20
N GLY A 277 6.07 -14.40 24.02
CA GLY A 277 6.84 -15.59 24.42
C GLY A 277 8.18 -15.26 25.11
N ASP A 278 9.16 -16.16 24.94
CA ASP A 278 10.53 -15.95 25.43
C ASP A 278 11.22 -14.83 24.64
N LEU A 279 11.71 -13.81 25.35
CA LEU A 279 12.43 -12.69 24.76
C LEU A 279 13.65 -13.16 23.95
N ALA A 280 14.33 -14.21 24.41
CA ALA A 280 15.52 -14.75 23.73
C ALA A 280 15.19 -15.62 22.50
N GLY A 281 13.91 -15.91 22.24
CA GLY A 281 13.46 -16.83 21.19
C GLY A 281 13.30 -16.23 19.80
N TRP A 282 13.73 -14.98 19.58
CA TRP A 282 13.46 -14.21 18.36
C TRP A 282 14.66 -14.00 17.42
N GLY A 283 15.83 -14.51 17.76
CA GLY A 283 16.96 -14.52 16.82
C GLY A 283 16.97 -15.73 15.89
N GLY A 284 18.02 -15.79 15.08
CA GLY A 284 18.25 -16.66 13.93
C GLY A 284 19.73 -16.66 13.53
N HIS A 285 20.03 -17.20 12.35
CA HIS A 285 21.41 -17.39 11.88
C HIS A 285 21.96 -16.22 11.07
N GLY A 286 23.07 -15.63 11.53
CA GLY A 286 23.90 -14.65 10.81
C GLY A 286 23.24 -13.28 10.56
N GLY A 287 24.00 -12.32 10.04
CA GLY A 287 23.52 -10.95 9.80
C GLY A 287 23.06 -10.30 11.10
N SER A 288 22.00 -9.50 11.05
CA SER A 288 21.29 -9.02 12.23
C SER A 288 20.43 -10.10 12.90
N GLY A 289 20.66 -11.40 12.65
CA GLY A 289 19.92 -12.50 13.27
C GLY A 289 20.27 -12.85 14.72
N GLY A 290 21.35 -12.35 15.33
CA GLY A 290 21.75 -12.80 16.69
C GLY A 290 20.67 -12.65 17.79
N ASN A 291 20.55 -13.58 18.76
CA ASN A 291 19.55 -13.44 19.82
C ASN A 291 19.71 -12.16 20.67
N ASP A 292 18.60 -11.58 21.11
CA ASP A 292 18.57 -10.50 22.10
C ASP A 292 17.43 -10.67 23.09
N THR A 293 17.61 -10.18 24.32
CA THR A 293 16.55 -10.07 25.34
C THR A 293 16.14 -8.63 25.59
N LYS A 294 16.54 -7.73 24.67
CA LYS A 294 16.45 -6.28 24.85
C LYS A 294 15.29 -5.67 24.08
N GLY A 295 14.46 -6.47 23.42
CA GLY A 295 13.31 -5.93 22.70
C GLY A 295 13.68 -5.35 21.35
N ASN A 296 14.68 -5.90 20.64
CA ASN A 296 14.92 -5.50 19.25
C ASN A 296 14.14 -6.41 18.30
N ARG A 297 14.55 -7.68 18.18
CA ARG A 297 14.00 -8.64 17.19
C ARG A 297 12.56 -9.02 17.44
N ILE A 298 12.22 -9.16 18.71
CA ILE A 298 10.86 -9.49 19.13
C ILE A 298 9.83 -8.43 18.74
N ASP A 299 10.19 -7.15 18.76
CA ASP A 299 9.23 -6.07 18.46
C ASP A 299 9.33 -5.60 17.01
N ARG A 300 9.74 -6.51 16.12
CA ARG A 300 9.74 -6.29 14.68
C ARG A 300 8.41 -6.76 14.11
N PHE A 301 7.48 -5.84 13.93
CA PHE A 301 6.14 -6.14 13.43
C PHE A 301 6.00 -5.77 11.95
N THR A 302 5.20 -6.55 11.24
CA THR A 302 4.70 -6.26 9.89
C THR A 302 3.23 -6.70 9.83
N ALA A 303 2.45 -6.23 8.85
CA ALA A 303 1.06 -6.64 8.69
C ALA A 303 0.63 -6.55 7.23
N CYS A 304 -0.44 -7.23 6.85
CA CYS A 304 -1.08 -7.06 5.55
C CYS A 304 -2.54 -7.44 5.56
N ILE A 305 -3.21 -7.09 4.46
CA ILE A 305 -4.48 -7.69 4.05
C ILE A 305 -4.19 -8.67 2.91
N ALA A 306 -4.88 -9.81 2.90
CA ALA A 306 -4.74 -10.82 1.85
C ALA A 306 -6.08 -11.55 1.62
N TYR A 307 -6.40 -11.85 0.36
CA TYR A 307 -7.56 -12.65 -0.04
C TYR A 307 -7.22 -14.15 0.04
N LEU A 308 -7.10 -14.66 1.26
CA LEU A 308 -6.65 -16.04 1.52
C LEU A 308 -7.69 -17.13 1.15
N ASP A 309 -8.93 -16.76 0.81
CA ASP A 309 -9.90 -17.65 0.14
C ASP A 309 -10.18 -17.22 -1.32
N GLY A 310 -9.50 -16.20 -1.81
CA GLY A 310 -9.73 -15.60 -3.13
C GLY A 310 -11.00 -14.75 -3.24
N ILE A 311 -11.71 -14.51 -2.13
CA ILE A 311 -13.00 -13.78 -2.11
C ILE A 311 -13.01 -12.67 -1.06
N HIS A 312 -12.70 -12.98 0.19
CA HIS A 312 -12.82 -12.09 1.33
C HIS A 312 -11.43 -11.68 1.84
N PRO A 313 -11.25 -10.43 2.26
CA PRO A 313 -10.01 -9.98 2.88
C PRO A 313 -9.84 -10.59 4.28
N SER A 314 -8.67 -11.18 4.53
CA SER A 314 -8.17 -11.55 5.84
C SER A 314 -7.08 -10.55 6.28
N VAL A 315 -6.95 -10.32 7.58
CA VAL A 315 -5.82 -9.57 8.15
C VAL A 315 -4.73 -10.55 8.60
N VAL A 316 -3.48 -10.27 8.25
CA VAL A 316 -2.32 -11.08 8.66
C VAL A 316 -1.39 -10.23 9.52
N MET A 317 -1.23 -10.60 10.79
CA MET A 317 -0.31 -9.94 11.72
C MET A 317 0.98 -10.75 11.83
N CYS A 318 2.12 -10.06 11.74
CA CYS A 318 3.42 -10.71 11.62
C CYS A 318 4.38 -10.19 12.69
N ARG A 319 5.24 -11.08 13.20
CA ARG A 319 6.27 -10.74 14.20
C ARG A 319 7.57 -11.47 13.88
N GLY A 320 8.68 -10.74 13.92
CA GLY A 320 10.03 -11.23 13.72
C GLY A 320 10.38 -11.52 12.25
N TYR A 321 11.55 -11.06 11.82
CA TYR A 321 12.06 -11.32 10.47
C TYR A 321 13.57 -11.54 10.38
N TYR A 322 14.35 -11.09 11.37
CA TYR A 322 15.79 -11.37 11.44
C TYR A 322 16.12 -12.80 11.88
N GLY A 323 15.14 -13.50 12.47
CA GLY A 323 15.29 -14.84 13.01
C GLY A 323 13.95 -15.55 13.01
N ARG A 324 13.47 -16.03 14.17
CA ARG A 324 12.11 -16.57 14.28
C ARG A 324 11.10 -15.60 13.66
N THR A 325 10.25 -16.14 12.80
CA THR A 325 9.23 -15.42 12.04
C THR A 325 7.91 -16.10 12.22
N VAL A 326 6.90 -15.32 12.58
CA VAL A 326 5.55 -15.81 12.84
C VAL A 326 4.55 -14.94 12.11
N LEU A 327 3.63 -15.56 11.37
CA LEU A 327 2.52 -14.92 10.67
C LEU A 327 1.21 -15.53 11.20
N ALA A 328 0.24 -14.69 11.52
CA ALA A 328 -1.06 -15.10 12.05
C ALA A 328 -2.17 -14.45 11.24
N ALA A 329 -2.96 -15.28 10.55
CA ALA A 329 -4.08 -14.82 9.73
C ALA A 329 -5.40 -14.88 10.50
N PHE A 330 -6.22 -13.85 10.33
CA PHE A 330 -7.55 -13.74 10.92
C PHE A 330 -8.56 -13.29 9.88
N ASP A 331 -9.74 -13.90 9.90
CA ASP A 331 -10.92 -13.36 9.24
C ASP A 331 -11.69 -12.46 10.22
N PHE A 332 -12.33 -11.40 9.73
CA PHE A 332 -13.26 -10.62 10.53
C PHE A 332 -14.69 -11.02 10.19
N LYS A 333 -15.37 -11.73 11.08
CA LYS A 333 -16.70 -12.29 10.84
C LYS A 333 -17.60 -12.05 12.03
N ASN A 334 -18.82 -11.55 11.77
CA ASN A 334 -19.79 -11.23 12.82
C ASN A 334 -19.20 -10.30 13.90
N LYS A 335 -18.47 -9.27 13.45
CA LYS A 335 -17.75 -8.31 14.29
C LYS A 335 -16.77 -8.96 15.31
N LYS A 336 -16.15 -10.08 14.94
CA LYS A 336 -15.10 -10.79 15.71
C LYS A 336 -13.94 -11.21 14.82
N LEU A 337 -12.73 -11.15 15.37
CA LEU A 337 -11.56 -11.76 14.74
C LEU A 337 -11.59 -13.27 14.97
N VAL A 338 -11.56 -14.04 13.88
CA VAL A 338 -11.57 -15.50 13.87
C VAL A 338 -10.23 -15.98 13.31
N PRO A 339 -9.41 -16.71 14.09
CA PRO A 339 -8.16 -17.25 13.59
C PRO A 339 -8.36 -18.15 12.37
N ARG A 340 -7.52 -17.98 11.35
CA ARG A 340 -7.52 -18.77 10.12
C ARG A 340 -6.39 -19.79 10.14
N TRP A 341 -5.15 -19.32 10.27
CA TRP A 341 -3.96 -20.18 10.38
C TRP A 341 -2.82 -19.42 11.06
N PHE A 342 -1.80 -20.18 11.47
CA PHE A 342 -0.56 -19.67 12.05
C PHE A 342 0.63 -20.34 11.39
N PHE A 343 1.56 -19.53 10.90
CA PHE A 343 2.87 -19.96 10.43
C PHE A 343 3.90 -19.55 11.48
N ASP A 344 4.81 -20.46 11.86
CA ASP A 344 5.87 -20.19 12.82
C ASP A 344 7.15 -20.92 12.42
N SER A 345 8.22 -20.18 12.14
CA SER A 345 9.52 -20.79 11.86
C SER A 345 10.13 -21.42 13.12
N LYS A 346 9.59 -21.12 14.31
CA LYS A 346 9.88 -21.69 15.63
C LYS A 346 11.28 -21.39 16.18
N ASP A 347 12.31 -21.58 15.38
CA ASP A 347 13.71 -21.44 15.79
C ASP A 347 14.61 -21.03 14.62
N ALA A 348 15.91 -20.92 14.89
CA ALA A 348 16.92 -20.50 13.92
C ALA A 348 17.18 -21.53 12.82
N ASP A 349 16.96 -22.83 13.09
CA ASP A 349 17.33 -23.91 12.17
C ASP A 349 16.28 -24.14 11.07
N ASN A 350 15.08 -23.58 11.25
CA ASN A 350 14.05 -23.58 10.22
C ASN A 350 14.47 -22.70 9.03
N PRO A 351 14.34 -23.17 7.78
CA PRO A 351 14.81 -22.43 6.60
C PRO A 351 14.01 -21.15 6.28
N TYR A 352 12.87 -20.94 6.92
CA TYR A 352 12.09 -19.68 6.86
C TYR A 352 12.53 -18.66 7.91
N SER A 353 13.44 -19.03 8.81
CA SER A 353 14.01 -18.13 9.82
C SER A 353 14.95 -17.12 9.16
N GLY A 354 14.82 -15.84 9.50
CA GLY A 354 15.74 -14.79 9.04
C GLY A 354 15.52 -14.30 7.61
N MET A 355 14.37 -14.60 7.00
CA MET A 355 14.09 -14.30 5.59
C MET A 355 13.29 -13.03 5.36
N GLY A 356 12.62 -12.50 6.39
CA GLY A 356 11.71 -11.37 6.23
C GLY A 356 12.40 -10.05 6.01
N ASN A 357 11.70 -9.11 5.38
CA ASN A 357 12.15 -7.73 5.21
C ASN A 357 11.51 -6.81 6.25
N HIS A 358 11.91 -5.54 6.24
CA HIS A 358 11.19 -4.46 6.91
C HIS A 358 9.80 -4.14 6.28
N GLY A 359 9.29 -5.03 5.45
CA GLY A 359 8.02 -4.93 4.73
C GLY A 359 7.71 -6.29 4.10
N LEU A 360 6.64 -6.34 3.31
CA LEU A 360 6.18 -7.54 2.62
C LEU A 360 5.42 -7.12 1.35
N THR A 361 5.02 -8.10 0.54
CA THR A 361 4.05 -7.91 -0.54
C THR A 361 3.06 -9.07 -0.54
N VAL A 362 1.88 -8.83 -1.11
CA VAL A 362 0.78 -9.81 -1.19
C VAL A 362 0.36 -9.91 -2.64
N ALA A 363 0.35 -11.12 -3.18
CA ALA A 363 -0.05 -11.39 -4.56
C ALA A 363 -0.45 -12.87 -4.72
N ASP A 364 -1.29 -13.15 -5.70
CA ASP A 364 -1.53 -14.50 -6.22
C ASP A 364 -0.36 -14.88 -7.12
N VAL A 365 0.63 -15.59 -6.57
CA VAL A 365 1.89 -15.89 -7.25
C VAL A 365 1.84 -17.22 -7.97
N ASP A 366 0.98 -18.15 -7.55
CA ASP A 366 0.83 -19.46 -8.17
C ASP A 366 -0.40 -19.59 -9.09
N ASN A 367 -1.19 -18.51 -9.22
CA ASN A 367 -2.37 -18.37 -10.08
C ASN A 367 -3.54 -19.28 -9.68
N ASP A 368 -3.69 -19.57 -8.38
CA ASP A 368 -4.83 -20.34 -7.86
C ASP A 368 -6.04 -19.47 -7.46
N GLY A 369 -5.89 -18.14 -7.56
CA GLY A 369 -6.90 -17.14 -7.25
C GLY A 369 -6.85 -16.62 -5.82
N LYS A 370 -5.99 -17.19 -4.97
CA LYS A 370 -5.78 -16.80 -3.58
C LYS A 370 -4.47 -16.05 -3.44
N ASP A 371 -4.33 -15.31 -2.35
CA ASP A 371 -3.13 -14.50 -2.13
C ASP A 371 -2.12 -15.24 -1.27
N GLU A 372 -0.87 -15.19 -1.70
CA GLU A 372 0.29 -15.59 -0.92
C GLU A 372 0.97 -14.35 -0.31
N ILE A 373 1.75 -14.57 0.74
CA ILE A 373 2.50 -13.53 1.45
C ILE A 373 3.97 -13.64 1.11
N ILE A 374 4.46 -12.75 0.24
CA ILE A 374 5.87 -12.61 -0.09
C ILE A 374 6.53 -11.79 1.02
N TYR A 375 7.21 -12.51 1.92
CA TYR A 375 7.79 -11.97 3.14
C TYR A 375 9.32 -11.84 2.96
N GLY A 376 9.74 -10.89 2.14
CA GLY A 376 11.14 -10.71 1.77
C GLY A 376 11.67 -11.85 0.91
N SER A 377 12.58 -12.64 1.46
CA SER A 377 13.25 -13.78 0.81
C SER A 377 12.51 -15.12 0.95
N MET A 378 11.30 -15.11 1.49
CA MET A 378 10.44 -16.28 1.59
C MET A 378 9.01 -15.96 1.18
N CYS A 379 8.22 -16.99 0.93
CA CYS A 379 6.79 -16.87 0.66
C CYS A 379 6.00 -17.86 1.54
N VAL A 380 4.89 -17.38 2.10
CA VAL A 380 3.91 -18.19 2.85
C VAL A 380 2.64 -18.28 2.02
N ASP A 381 2.20 -19.51 1.83
CA ASP A 381 1.05 -19.91 1.03
C ASP A 381 -0.29 -19.43 1.65
N ASP A 382 -1.35 -19.36 0.85
CA ASP A 382 -2.71 -18.92 1.24
C ASP A 382 -3.25 -19.64 2.50
N ASN A 383 -2.81 -20.88 2.68
CA ASN A 383 -3.19 -21.81 3.75
C ASN A 383 -2.24 -21.80 4.96
N GLY A 384 -1.25 -20.90 4.98
CA GLY A 384 -0.33 -20.71 6.11
C GLY A 384 0.85 -21.68 6.16
N LYS A 385 1.08 -22.46 5.09
CA LYS A 385 2.30 -23.25 4.93
C LYS A 385 3.38 -22.41 4.27
N GLY A 386 4.64 -22.74 4.51
CA GLY A 386 5.71 -22.15 3.72
C GLY A 386 5.63 -22.64 2.27
N LEU A 387 5.65 -21.72 1.31
CA LEU A 387 5.66 -22.02 -0.13
C LEU A 387 7.10 -22.25 -0.61
N TYR A 388 7.98 -21.27 -0.38
CA TYR A 388 9.42 -21.39 -0.62
C TYR A 388 10.24 -20.43 0.25
N THR A 389 11.56 -20.64 0.26
CA THR A 389 12.57 -19.71 0.80
C THR A 389 13.78 -19.72 -0.12
N THR A 390 14.34 -18.55 -0.42
CA THR A 390 15.54 -18.41 -1.26
C THR A 390 16.83 -18.63 -0.46
N GLY A 391 16.77 -18.50 0.87
CA GLY A 391 17.93 -18.49 1.74
C GLY A 391 18.77 -17.20 1.67
N PHE A 392 18.32 -16.16 0.96
CA PHE A 392 19.05 -14.90 0.79
C PHE A 392 18.93 -13.93 1.97
N ARG A 393 18.12 -14.28 2.98
CA ARG A 393 17.97 -13.56 4.25
C ARG A 393 17.27 -12.21 4.11
N HIS A 394 17.31 -11.46 5.20
CA HIS A 394 16.73 -10.14 5.37
C HIS A 394 17.15 -9.10 4.33
N GLY A 395 16.25 -8.18 4.03
CA GLY A 395 16.45 -7.04 3.15
C GLY A 395 15.59 -5.82 3.51
N ASP A 396 15.93 -4.71 2.88
CA ASP A 396 15.41 -3.37 3.20
C ASP A 396 14.35 -2.88 2.19
N ALA A 397 14.22 -3.55 1.04
CA ALA A 397 13.24 -3.24 -0.02
C ALA A 397 12.87 -4.49 -0.86
N LEU A 398 11.64 -4.51 -1.38
CA LEU A 398 11.07 -5.62 -2.16
C LEU A 398 10.11 -5.05 -3.21
N HIS A 399 10.20 -5.56 -4.45
CA HIS A 399 9.33 -5.18 -5.56
C HIS A 399 8.82 -6.46 -6.23
N VAL A 400 7.50 -6.66 -6.23
CA VAL A 400 6.87 -7.84 -6.84
C VAL A 400 5.85 -7.37 -7.87
N SER A 401 5.99 -7.81 -9.12
CA SER A 401 5.05 -7.57 -10.23
C SER A 401 5.45 -8.47 -11.41
N ASP A 402 4.80 -8.28 -12.56
CA ASP A 402 5.21 -8.87 -13.85
C ASP A 402 6.35 -8.03 -14.43
N LEU A 403 7.59 -8.34 -14.03
CA LEU A 403 8.78 -7.52 -14.27
C LEU A 403 9.57 -8.01 -15.50
N ASP A 404 9.68 -9.33 -15.69
CA ASP A 404 10.31 -9.99 -16.83
C ASP A 404 9.26 -10.67 -17.72
N LEU A 405 8.84 -9.96 -18.78
CA LEU A 405 7.78 -10.41 -19.69
C LEU A 405 8.11 -11.67 -20.51
N ASP A 406 9.36 -12.15 -20.45
CA ASP A 406 9.77 -13.42 -21.06
C ASP A 406 9.66 -14.59 -20.07
N PHE A 407 9.39 -14.32 -18.78
CA PHE A 407 9.15 -15.29 -17.73
C PHE A 407 7.66 -15.29 -17.35
N PRO A 408 6.95 -16.43 -17.46
CA PRO A 408 5.55 -16.47 -17.05
C PRO A 408 5.38 -16.35 -15.53
N GLY A 409 4.51 -15.43 -15.10
CA GLY A 409 4.16 -15.25 -13.69
C GLY A 409 4.61 -13.89 -13.18
N LEU A 410 4.82 -13.80 -11.87
CA LEU A 410 5.37 -12.62 -11.22
C LEU A 410 6.82 -12.88 -10.80
N GLU A 411 7.63 -11.83 -10.80
CA GLU A 411 8.99 -11.83 -10.27
C GLU A 411 9.05 -10.97 -9.01
N ALA A 412 9.94 -11.36 -8.10
CA ALA A 412 10.37 -10.55 -6.98
C ALA A 412 11.79 -10.05 -7.23
N PHE A 413 11.95 -8.74 -7.23
CA PHE A 413 13.24 -8.08 -7.09
C PHE A 413 13.44 -7.71 -5.62
N GLY A 414 14.51 -8.25 -5.02
CA GLY A 414 14.88 -8.02 -3.62
C GLY A 414 16.33 -7.55 -3.50
N ILE A 415 16.55 -6.70 -2.51
CA ILE A 415 17.90 -6.41 -1.99
C ILE A 415 18.09 -7.13 -0.66
N HIS A 416 19.33 -7.41 -0.29
CA HIS A 416 19.65 -8.15 0.91
C HIS A 416 20.73 -7.46 1.74
N GLU A 417 20.53 -7.45 3.06
CA GLU A 417 21.51 -6.95 4.01
C GLU A 417 22.56 -8.03 4.28
N ILE A 418 23.76 -7.83 3.75
CA ILE A 418 24.90 -8.71 4.03
C ILE A 418 25.71 -8.15 5.21
N GLU A 419 25.17 -8.36 6.40
CA GLU A 419 25.79 -7.90 7.64
C GLU A 419 26.62 -9.00 8.35
N ASN A 420 27.43 -8.59 9.32
CA ASN A 420 28.09 -9.47 10.29
C ASN A 420 28.85 -10.66 9.67
N LYS A 421 29.55 -10.40 8.55
CA LYS A 421 30.38 -11.38 7.81
C LYS A 421 29.60 -12.54 7.20
N THR A 422 28.30 -12.37 6.96
CA THR A 422 27.55 -13.31 6.14
C THR A 422 27.97 -13.21 4.68
N THR A 423 27.58 -14.21 3.89
CA THR A 423 27.85 -14.27 2.45
C THR A 423 26.57 -14.55 1.71
N GLY A 424 26.40 -13.94 0.54
CA GLY A 424 25.19 -14.03 -0.25
C GLY A 424 25.14 -12.93 -1.30
N PRO A 425 24.11 -12.94 -2.16
CA PRO A 425 23.89 -11.84 -3.08
C PRO A 425 23.32 -10.63 -2.33
N GLY A 426 23.83 -9.43 -2.61
CA GLY A 426 23.20 -8.18 -2.15
C GLY A 426 21.94 -7.83 -2.95
N VAL A 427 21.79 -8.42 -4.15
CA VAL A 427 20.62 -8.24 -5.04
C VAL A 427 20.23 -9.55 -5.67
N ALA A 428 18.93 -9.83 -5.74
CA ALA A 428 18.39 -10.96 -6.47
C ALA A 428 17.10 -10.61 -7.21
N VAL A 429 16.89 -11.25 -8.36
CA VAL A 429 15.58 -11.43 -8.97
C VAL A 429 15.26 -12.91 -8.97
N PHE A 430 14.07 -13.26 -8.50
CA PHE A 430 13.60 -14.63 -8.41
C PHE A 430 12.11 -14.70 -8.76
N SER A 431 11.66 -15.87 -9.22
CA SER A 431 10.24 -16.12 -9.43
C SER A 431 9.49 -16.00 -8.10
N ALA A 432 8.38 -15.27 -8.11
CA ALA A 432 7.53 -15.10 -6.94
C ALA A 432 6.73 -16.37 -6.61
N ALA A 433 6.63 -17.35 -7.52
CA ALA A 433 5.86 -18.57 -7.32
C ALA A 433 6.65 -19.67 -6.60
N ASP A 434 7.94 -19.82 -6.91
CA ASP A 434 8.76 -20.96 -6.46
C ASP A 434 10.14 -20.57 -5.92
N GLY A 435 10.47 -19.28 -5.91
CA GLY A 435 11.77 -18.78 -5.45
C GLY A 435 12.94 -19.09 -6.37
N LYS A 436 12.69 -19.57 -7.60
CA LYS A 436 13.73 -19.85 -8.57
C LYS A 436 14.45 -18.56 -8.94
N VAL A 437 15.75 -18.52 -8.63
CA VAL A 437 16.64 -17.41 -8.93
C VAL A 437 16.78 -17.23 -10.45
N LEU A 438 16.50 -16.02 -10.92
CA LEU A 438 16.69 -15.60 -12.31
C LEU A 438 18.07 -14.95 -12.50
N PHE A 439 18.43 -14.00 -11.63
CA PHE A 439 19.81 -13.52 -11.52
C PHE A 439 20.13 -12.98 -10.12
N THR A 440 21.43 -12.82 -9.86
CA THR A 440 21.97 -12.21 -8.64
C THR A 440 23.12 -11.25 -8.96
N ASP A 441 23.32 -10.23 -8.13
CA ASP A 441 24.46 -9.30 -8.21
C ASP A 441 24.90 -8.83 -6.81
N SER A 442 25.91 -7.97 -6.75
CA SER A 442 26.51 -7.41 -5.53
C SER A 442 26.92 -8.48 -4.52
N PRO A 443 27.78 -9.45 -4.91
CA PRO A 443 28.12 -10.58 -4.06
C PRO A 443 28.86 -10.11 -2.80
N ASN A 444 28.27 -10.46 -1.65
CA ASN A 444 28.74 -10.13 -0.30
C ASN A 444 28.76 -8.63 0.02
N GLU A 445 27.93 -7.84 -0.66
CA GLU A 445 27.75 -6.42 -0.38
C GLU A 445 26.41 -6.18 0.31
N ASP A 446 26.42 -5.34 1.34
CA ASP A 446 25.21 -4.85 1.98
C ASP A 446 24.57 -3.77 1.08
N VAL A 447 23.36 -4.06 0.60
CA VAL A 447 22.60 -3.17 -0.29
C VAL A 447 21.35 -2.72 0.45
N GLY A 448 21.35 -1.47 0.93
CA GLY A 448 20.24 -0.92 1.73
C GLY A 448 19.12 -0.23 0.96
N ARG A 449 19.20 -0.12 -0.38
CA ARG A 449 18.11 0.36 -1.24
C ARG A 449 18.12 -0.34 -2.60
N GLY A 450 16.94 -0.66 -3.12
CA GLY A 450 16.74 -1.10 -4.50
C GLY A 450 15.37 -0.69 -5.00
N VAL A 451 15.21 -0.55 -6.31
CA VAL A 451 13.93 -0.32 -6.98
C VAL A 451 13.86 -1.14 -8.26
N ALA A 452 12.69 -1.71 -8.56
CA ALA A 452 12.39 -2.30 -9.85
C ALA A 452 10.99 -1.91 -10.36
N ASP A 453 10.90 -1.41 -11.60
CA ASP A 453 9.67 -1.22 -12.41
C ASP A 453 10.07 -0.70 -13.82
N ASN A 454 9.12 -0.53 -14.75
CA ASN A 454 9.33 0.14 -16.03
C ASN A 454 9.47 1.66 -15.84
N ILE A 455 10.68 2.19 -15.93
CA ILE A 455 10.94 3.65 -15.82
C ILE A 455 11.40 4.29 -17.12
N ASP A 456 11.80 3.48 -18.12
CA ASP A 456 12.27 3.98 -19.41
C ASP A 456 11.15 3.86 -20.46
N PRO A 457 10.52 4.98 -20.87
CA PRO A 457 9.43 4.95 -21.84
C PRO A 457 9.84 4.41 -23.21
N ALA A 458 11.15 4.32 -23.49
CA ALA A 458 11.67 3.79 -24.74
C ALA A 458 11.87 2.27 -24.73
N ARG A 459 11.57 1.57 -23.62
CA ARG A 459 11.84 0.14 -23.46
C ARG A 459 10.67 -0.60 -22.85
N LYS A 460 10.34 -1.75 -23.45
CA LYS A 460 9.40 -2.72 -22.88
C LYS A 460 10.10 -3.57 -21.81
N GLY A 461 9.36 -3.98 -20.78
CA GLY A 461 9.84 -4.72 -19.61
C GLY A 461 10.31 -3.80 -18.48
N ALA A 462 10.47 -4.34 -17.27
CA ALA A 462 10.93 -3.56 -16.12
C ALA A 462 12.46 -3.32 -16.15
N GLN A 463 12.92 -2.38 -15.33
CA GLN A 463 14.33 -2.15 -15.03
C GLN A 463 14.56 -2.16 -13.52
N CYS A 464 15.78 -2.47 -13.08
CA CYS A 464 16.16 -2.38 -11.67
C CYS A 464 17.47 -1.62 -11.46
N TRP A 465 17.59 -1.00 -10.29
CA TRP A 465 18.80 -0.32 -9.82
C TRP A 465 18.83 -0.31 -8.29
N TRP A 466 20.03 -0.18 -7.72
CA TRP A 466 20.24 -0.30 -6.28
C TRP A 466 21.43 0.51 -5.79
N SER A 467 21.48 0.75 -4.48
CA SER A 467 22.57 1.48 -3.84
C SER A 467 23.89 0.72 -3.99
N GLY A 468 24.96 1.41 -4.39
CA GLY A 468 26.27 0.80 -4.65
C GLY A 468 26.55 0.59 -6.14
N SER A 469 25.52 0.48 -6.98
CA SER A 469 25.66 0.47 -8.44
C SER A 469 25.38 1.84 -9.06
N LYS A 470 26.07 2.16 -10.16
CA LYS A 470 25.79 3.35 -11.00
C LYS A 470 24.96 3.02 -12.24
N PHE A 471 24.67 1.75 -12.48
CA PHE A 471 24.04 1.27 -13.70
C PHE A 471 22.58 0.88 -13.47
N LEU A 472 21.78 1.06 -14.50
CA LEU A 472 20.43 0.52 -14.66
C LEU A 472 20.55 -0.85 -15.35
N TYR A 473 19.79 -1.83 -14.86
CA TYR A 473 19.79 -3.20 -15.37
C TYR A 473 18.40 -3.58 -15.91
N ASP A 474 18.37 -4.49 -16.88
CA ASP A 474 17.15 -5.24 -17.18
C ASP A 474 16.95 -6.39 -16.16
N MET A 475 15.81 -7.08 -16.22
CA MET A 475 15.52 -8.21 -15.32
C MET A 475 16.39 -9.45 -15.56
N LYS A 476 17.33 -9.41 -16.51
CA LYS A 476 18.29 -10.48 -16.80
C LYS A 476 19.69 -10.13 -16.31
N GLY A 477 19.85 -8.98 -15.64
CA GLY A 477 21.14 -8.50 -15.12
C GLY A 477 22.04 -7.85 -16.17
N ASN A 478 21.53 -7.53 -17.37
CA ASN A 478 22.31 -6.79 -18.36
C ASN A 478 22.29 -5.29 -18.06
N LYS A 479 23.46 -4.64 -18.13
CA LYS A 479 23.57 -3.17 -18.01
C LYS A 479 22.98 -2.49 -19.25
N ILE A 480 21.99 -1.63 -19.05
CA ILE A 480 21.22 -0.97 -20.12
C ILE A 480 21.25 0.56 -20.03
N GLY A 481 21.99 1.13 -19.09
CA GLY A 481 22.21 2.57 -18.96
C GLY A 481 22.69 2.99 -17.59
N ASP A 482 22.66 4.29 -17.33
CA ASP A 482 22.93 4.85 -16.01
C ASP A 482 21.69 4.77 -15.11
N ALA A 483 21.89 4.48 -13.82
CA ALA A 483 20.82 4.43 -12.84
C ALA A 483 20.21 5.83 -12.56
N PRO A 484 18.92 5.92 -12.20
CA PRO A 484 18.38 7.09 -11.53
C PRO A 484 19.19 7.48 -10.29
N LYS A 485 19.14 8.76 -9.91
CA LYS A 485 19.83 9.26 -8.71
C LYS A 485 19.18 8.83 -7.39
N SER A 486 17.87 8.58 -7.42
CA SER A 486 17.06 8.26 -6.25
C SER A 486 16.66 6.79 -6.27
N ILE A 487 16.63 6.18 -5.10
CA ILE A 487 16.31 4.75 -4.89
C ILE A 487 15.35 4.69 -3.70
N ASN A 488 14.07 4.88 -3.99
CA ASN A 488 13.01 5.04 -2.99
C ASN A 488 11.65 4.60 -3.56
N PHE A 489 10.73 5.52 -3.83
CA PHE A 489 9.39 5.24 -4.32
C PHE A 489 9.28 5.39 -5.85
N LEU A 490 8.19 4.86 -6.36
CA LEU A 490 7.72 4.97 -7.73
C LEU A 490 6.33 5.59 -7.72
N ILE A 491 5.98 6.29 -8.80
CA ILE A 491 4.66 6.89 -8.96
C ILE A 491 4.32 7.02 -10.46
N TYR A 492 3.09 6.74 -10.84
CA TYR A 492 2.50 7.06 -12.14
C TYR A 492 1.99 8.50 -12.09
N TRP A 493 2.70 9.41 -12.73
CA TRP A 493 2.43 10.85 -12.59
C TRP A 493 2.20 11.55 -13.93
N ASP A 494 2.96 11.21 -14.97
CA ASP A 494 2.82 11.82 -16.29
C ASP A 494 1.80 11.09 -17.19
N GLY A 495 1.87 11.35 -18.49
CA GLY A 495 0.87 10.86 -19.46
C GLY A 495 1.20 9.51 -20.08
N ASP A 496 2.43 9.01 -19.94
CA ASP A 496 2.84 7.72 -20.49
C ASP A 496 2.76 6.60 -19.43
N THR A 497 2.95 5.35 -19.85
CA THR A 497 2.75 4.18 -18.99
C THR A 497 3.98 3.76 -18.21
N SER A 498 5.10 4.51 -18.28
CA SER A 498 6.27 4.26 -17.44
C SER A 498 6.16 5.01 -16.12
N ARG A 499 6.76 4.47 -15.06
CA ARG A 499 6.81 5.09 -13.75
C ARG A 499 7.79 6.25 -13.68
N GLU A 500 7.43 7.23 -12.88
CA GLU A 500 8.33 8.25 -12.37
C GLU A 500 8.96 7.80 -11.04
N ILE A 501 10.08 8.43 -10.68
CA ILE A 501 10.77 8.22 -9.42
C ILE A 501 10.29 9.28 -8.41
N LEU A 502 9.65 8.82 -7.33
CA LEU A 502 9.24 9.65 -6.20
C LEU A 502 10.28 9.54 -5.09
N ASN A 503 10.79 10.69 -4.63
CA ASN A 503 11.68 10.74 -3.48
C ASN A 503 11.52 12.05 -2.71
N SER A 504 11.46 11.96 -1.38
CA SER A 504 11.20 13.11 -0.51
C SER A 504 9.94 13.85 -0.93
N ASN A 505 10.06 15.07 -1.46
CA ASN A 505 8.93 15.90 -1.90
C ASN A 505 8.94 16.21 -3.40
N TYR A 506 9.57 15.35 -4.22
CA TYR A 506 9.68 15.58 -5.65
C TYR A 506 9.52 14.31 -6.48
N ILE A 507 9.17 14.53 -7.75
CA ILE A 507 8.96 13.50 -8.76
C ILE A 507 9.88 13.79 -9.94
N ASP A 508 10.73 12.83 -10.28
CA ASP A 508 11.65 12.89 -11.43
C ASP A 508 11.23 11.85 -12.49
N LYS A 509 11.31 12.21 -13.77
CA LYS A 509 11.22 11.27 -14.88
C LYS A 509 12.61 10.83 -15.30
N TYR A 510 12.79 9.52 -15.50
CA TYR A 510 14.06 8.99 -15.99
C TYR A 510 14.49 9.67 -17.30
N ARG A 511 15.75 10.10 -17.37
CA ARG A 511 16.37 10.89 -18.46
C ARG A 511 15.76 12.27 -18.78
N LYS A 512 14.60 12.65 -18.22
CA LYS A 512 14.03 14.00 -18.40
C LYS A 512 14.27 14.91 -17.18
N GLY A 513 14.49 14.33 -16.00
CA GLY A 513 14.75 15.08 -14.76
C GLY A 513 13.47 15.47 -14.03
N ARG A 514 13.54 16.55 -13.25
CA ARG A 514 12.46 17.01 -12.35
C ARG A 514 11.18 17.35 -13.11
N LEU A 515 10.09 16.66 -12.77
CA LEU A 515 8.74 17.02 -13.24
C LEU A 515 7.99 17.88 -12.21
N PHE A 516 8.10 17.52 -10.93
CA PHE A 516 7.27 18.14 -9.89
C PHE A 516 8.03 18.26 -8.56
N THR A 517 7.80 19.36 -7.83
CA THR A 517 8.30 19.57 -6.46
C THR A 517 7.20 20.16 -5.59
N ALA A 518 6.82 19.44 -4.53
CA ALA A 518 5.81 19.86 -3.56
C ALA A 518 6.36 20.95 -2.61
N THR A 519 6.40 22.18 -3.10
CA THR A 519 6.94 23.33 -2.33
C THR A 519 6.11 23.58 -1.07
N GLY A 520 6.79 23.66 0.08
CA GLY A 520 6.15 23.83 1.40
C GLY A 520 5.57 22.54 2.00
N ALA A 521 5.73 21.40 1.33
CA ALA A 521 5.47 20.07 1.87
C ALA A 521 6.77 19.30 2.05
N VAL A 522 6.76 18.31 2.94
CA VAL A 522 7.94 17.52 3.32
C VAL A 522 7.57 16.05 3.48
N SER A 523 8.54 15.18 3.23
CA SER A 523 8.44 13.74 3.46
C SER A 523 8.53 13.37 4.93
N ASN A 524 8.24 12.10 5.21
CA ASN A 524 8.31 11.49 6.52
C ASN A 524 9.53 10.57 6.68
N ASN A 525 9.69 10.02 7.89
CA ASN A 525 10.59 8.90 8.21
C ASN A 525 12.09 9.15 7.93
N GLY A 526 12.53 10.41 8.09
CA GLY A 526 13.94 10.79 8.05
C GLY A 526 14.60 10.46 6.71
N THR A 527 15.67 9.65 6.73
CA THR A 527 16.40 9.26 5.52
C THR A 527 15.62 8.30 4.63
N LYS A 528 14.57 7.62 5.13
CA LYS A 528 13.66 6.85 4.28
C LYS A 528 12.88 7.80 3.35
N SER A 529 12.56 9.01 3.81
CA SER A 529 12.04 10.11 2.96
C SER A 529 10.80 9.70 2.16
N THR A 530 9.86 9.03 2.82
CA THR A 530 8.64 8.47 2.23
C THR A 530 7.54 9.51 2.13
N PRO A 531 6.59 9.36 1.18
CA PRO A 531 5.34 10.10 1.23
C PRO A 531 4.54 9.69 2.49
N ALA A 532 3.56 10.50 2.84
CA ALA A 532 2.53 10.08 3.79
C ALA A 532 1.65 8.96 3.17
N LEU A 533 1.34 9.11 1.86
CA LEU A 533 0.76 8.07 1.00
C LEU A 533 1.05 8.39 -0.48
N SER A 534 1.22 7.36 -1.31
CA SER A 534 1.15 7.44 -2.77
C SER A 534 0.13 6.43 -3.27
N ALA A 535 -0.96 6.88 -3.91
CA ALA A 535 -2.08 6.01 -4.31
C ALA A 535 -3.01 6.69 -5.33
N ASP A 536 -3.72 5.92 -6.15
CA ASP A 536 -4.83 6.41 -7.00
C ASP A 536 -6.07 6.50 -6.10
N ILE A 537 -6.26 7.63 -5.45
CA ILE A 537 -7.38 7.81 -4.50
C ILE A 537 -8.54 8.57 -5.13
N PHE A 538 -8.37 9.16 -6.31
CA PHE A 538 -9.41 9.73 -7.16
C PHE A 538 -8.84 10.08 -8.53
N GLY A 539 -9.65 10.65 -9.41
CA GLY A 539 -9.23 10.97 -10.76
C GLY A 539 -9.17 9.73 -11.63
N ASP A 540 -8.26 9.74 -12.59
CA ASP A 540 -8.00 8.58 -13.43
C ASP A 540 -6.92 7.68 -12.79
N TRP A 541 -6.32 6.78 -13.55
CA TRP A 541 -5.42 5.73 -13.06
C TRP A 541 -4.10 6.22 -12.42
N ARG A 542 -3.77 7.52 -12.54
CA ARG A 542 -2.51 8.06 -12.02
C ARG A 542 -2.61 8.30 -10.53
N GLU A 543 -1.46 8.31 -9.89
CA GLU A 543 -1.37 8.31 -8.45
C GLU A 543 -1.31 9.74 -7.90
N GLU A 544 -2.06 9.97 -6.83
CA GLU A 544 -1.88 11.11 -5.96
C GLU A 544 -0.67 10.93 -5.04
N LEU A 545 0.01 12.04 -4.77
CA LEU A 545 1.05 12.16 -3.75
C LEU A 545 0.49 12.91 -2.53
N ILE A 546 0.49 12.27 -1.36
CA ILE A 546 0.13 12.91 -0.09
C ILE A 546 1.39 13.20 0.73
N LEU A 547 1.53 14.44 1.17
CA LEU A 547 2.61 14.91 2.05
C LEU A 547 2.05 15.84 3.12
N ARG A 548 2.68 15.87 4.30
CA ARG A 548 2.39 16.90 5.30
C ARG A 548 2.99 18.25 4.89
N SER A 549 2.34 19.34 5.27
CA SER A 549 2.96 20.66 5.22
C SER A 549 4.17 20.73 6.14
N ALA A 550 5.12 21.63 5.81
CA ALA A 550 6.33 21.81 6.60
C ALA A 550 6.05 22.23 8.06
N ASP A 551 4.91 22.89 8.30
CA ASP A 551 4.45 23.31 9.63
C ASP A 551 3.50 22.30 10.31
N ASN A 552 3.23 21.15 9.67
CA ASN A 552 2.36 20.07 10.18
C ASN A 552 0.88 20.44 10.37
N THR A 553 0.41 21.55 9.81
CA THR A 553 -0.97 22.01 9.98
C THR A 553 -1.94 21.43 8.96
N GLU A 554 -1.45 20.89 7.84
CA GLU A 554 -2.27 20.29 6.80
C GLU A 554 -1.59 19.08 6.14
N LEU A 555 -2.41 18.15 5.65
CA LEU A 555 -2.00 17.22 4.59
C LEU A 555 -2.30 17.86 3.24
N ARG A 556 -1.39 17.66 2.28
CA ARG A 556 -1.50 18.15 0.92
C ARG A 556 -1.55 16.97 -0.03
N ILE A 557 -2.65 16.87 -0.77
CA ILE A 557 -2.90 15.83 -1.76
C ILE A 557 -2.65 16.44 -3.14
N TYR A 558 -1.55 16.05 -3.77
CA TYR A 558 -1.16 16.49 -5.10
C TYR A 558 -1.66 15.49 -6.12
N SER A 559 -2.36 15.96 -7.16
CA SER A 559 -2.73 15.16 -8.32
C SER A 559 -2.17 15.80 -9.58
N THR A 560 -1.94 14.99 -10.61
CA THR A 560 -1.34 15.45 -11.85
C THR A 560 -2.31 16.27 -12.69
N ILE A 561 -1.75 17.21 -13.46
CA ILE A 561 -2.47 18.00 -14.47
C ILE A 561 -1.93 17.75 -15.88
N ILE A 562 -1.01 16.79 -16.02
CA ILE A 562 -0.42 16.41 -17.30
C ILE A 562 -1.46 15.54 -18.01
N PRO A 563 -1.91 15.82 -19.24
CA PRO A 563 -2.86 14.95 -19.93
C PRO A 563 -2.25 13.57 -20.27
N THR A 564 -3.11 12.55 -20.33
CA THR A 564 -2.77 11.21 -20.85
C THR A 564 -3.71 10.83 -21.99
N ASP A 565 -3.24 9.95 -22.87
CA ASP A 565 -4.08 9.27 -23.87
C ASP A 565 -4.42 7.83 -23.43
N VAL A 566 -3.93 7.41 -22.26
CA VAL A 566 -4.13 6.06 -21.70
C VAL A 566 -5.46 6.02 -20.95
N ARG A 567 -6.32 5.10 -21.40
CA ARG A 567 -7.51 4.70 -20.64
C ARG A 567 -7.18 3.47 -19.82
N GLN A 568 -7.36 3.57 -18.51
CA GLN A 568 -7.09 2.46 -17.61
C GLN A 568 -8.08 2.47 -16.43
N TYR A 569 -8.39 1.29 -15.92
CA TYR A 569 -9.16 1.12 -14.69
C TYR A 569 -8.45 1.84 -13.53
N THR A 570 -9.21 2.34 -12.55
CA THR A 570 -8.61 2.76 -11.28
C THR A 570 -7.75 1.62 -10.73
N LEU A 571 -6.53 1.95 -10.32
CA LEU A 571 -5.57 0.97 -9.79
C LEU A 571 -6.07 0.39 -8.47
N MET A 572 -6.95 1.09 -7.75
CA MET A 572 -7.59 0.56 -6.55
C MET A 572 -8.54 -0.61 -6.81
N HIS A 573 -8.83 -0.93 -8.08
CA HIS A 573 -9.56 -2.14 -8.46
C HIS A 573 -8.62 -3.27 -8.95
N ASP A 574 -7.31 -3.03 -9.06
CA ASP A 574 -6.31 -4.10 -9.17
C ASP A 574 -6.04 -4.68 -7.77
N PRO A 575 -6.30 -5.97 -7.52
CA PRO A 575 -6.19 -6.53 -6.17
C PRO A 575 -4.81 -6.35 -5.54
N GLN A 576 -3.74 -6.66 -6.25
CA GLN A 576 -2.38 -6.53 -5.71
C GLN A 576 -2.04 -5.07 -5.38
N TYR A 577 -2.39 -4.14 -6.26
CA TYR A 577 -2.18 -2.71 -6.01
C TYR A 577 -2.99 -2.23 -4.79
N ARG A 578 -4.28 -2.57 -4.69
CA ARG A 578 -5.12 -2.17 -3.56
C ARG A 578 -4.61 -2.70 -2.23
N LEU A 579 -4.15 -3.96 -2.20
CA LEU A 579 -3.52 -4.56 -1.03
C LEU A 579 -2.20 -3.84 -0.68
N SER A 580 -1.47 -3.39 -1.69
CA SER A 580 -0.27 -2.57 -1.50
C SER A 580 -0.53 -1.24 -0.82
N ILE A 581 -1.67 -0.61 -1.09
CA ILE A 581 -2.08 0.59 -0.36
C ILE A 581 -2.40 0.29 1.12
N ALA A 582 -2.94 -0.90 1.41
CA ALA A 582 -3.20 -1.31 2.79
C ALA A 582 -1.90 -1.50 3.59
N TRP A 583 -0.88 -2.14 3.00
CA TRP A 583 0.41 -2.37 3.66
C TRP A 583 1.45 -1.25 3.47
N GLN A 584 1.19 -0.19 2.71
CA GLN A 584 2.19 0.84 2.41
C GLN A 584 2.83 1.48 3.66
N ASN A 585 2.10 1.57 4.78
CA ASN A 585 2.61 2.10 6.05
C ASN A 585 3.55 1.16 6.80
N VAL A 586 3.71 -0.08 6.33
CA VAL A 586 4.28 -1.17 7.11
C VAL A 586 5.80 -1.08 7.13
N GLY A 587 6.37 -1.00 8.33
CA GLY A 587 7.81 -0.98 8.58
C GLY A 587 8.53 0.10 7.79
N TYR A 588 9.26 -0.28 6.74
CA TYR A 588 9.80 0.65 5.76
C TYR A 588 8.92 0.63 4.52
N ASN A 589 8.16 1.71 4.33
CA ASN A 589 7.20 1.85 3.25
C ASN A 589 7.84 1.49 1.89
N GLN A 590 7.13 0.71 1.08
CA GLN A 590 7.52 0.39 -0.31
C GLN A 590 6.44 0.91 -1.28
N PRO A 591 6.79 1.25 -2.53
CA PRO A 591 5.80 1.68 -3.51
C PRO A 591 4.83 0.53 -3.88
N PRO A 592 3.56 0.85 -4.16
CA PRO A 592 2.58 -0.16 -4.57
C PRO A 592 2.87 -0.67 -5.98
N HIS A 593 2.53 -1.93 -6.27
CA HIS A 593 2.70 -2.55 -7.59
C HIS A 593 1.38 -3.12 -8.09
N THR A 594 1.21 -3.14 -9.42
CA THR A 594 0.07 -3.82 -10.07
C THR A 594 0.31 -5.32 -10.19
N GLY A 595 -0.76 -6.11 -10.20
CA GLY A 595 -0.72 -7.57 -10.46
C GLY A 595 -0.51 -7.96 -11.92
N PHE A 596 -0.15 -7.00 -12.76
CA PHE A 596 0.12 -7.17 -14.19
C PHE A 596 1.16 -6.15 -14.63
N TYR A 597 1.80 -6.38 -15.78
CA TYR A 597 2.73 -5.41 -16.35
C TYR A 597 2.02 -4.13 -16.78
N PHE A 598 2.33 -3.04 -16.08
CA PHE A 598 1.93 -1.70 -16.46
C PHE A 598 3.18 -0.91 -16.83
N GLY A 599 3.38 -0.74 -18.13
CA GLY A 599 4.63 -0.20 -18.66
C GLY A 599 4.58 0.06 -20.16
N SER A 600 5.70 0.51 -20.70
CA SER A 600 5.83 0.81 -22.13
C SER A 600 5.58 -0.42 -23.00
N GLY A 601 4.65 -0.29 -23.95
CA GLY A 601 4.26 -1.41 -24.81
C GLY A 601 3.42 -2.48 -24.10
N MET A 602 2.81 -2.14 -22.96
CA MET A 602 1.81 -3.00 -22.32
C MET A 602 0.69 -3.36 -23.28
N GLN A 603 0.12 -4.55 -23.09
CA GLN A 603 -1.17 -4.89 -23.69
C GLN A 603 -2.29 -4.20 -22.92
N LYS A 604 -3.53 -4.34 -23.41
CA LYS A 604 -4.70 -3.92 -22.64
C LYS A 604 -4.66 -4.63 -21.28
N ALA A 605 -4.80 -3.86 -20.21
CA ALA A 605 -4.81 -4.39 -18.85
C ALA A 605 -5.92 -5.45 -18.67
N PRO A 606 -5.69 -6.47 -17.84
CA PRO A 606 -6.72 -7.45 -17.52
C PRO A 606 -7.89 -6.74 -16.84
N LYS A 607 -9.11 -7.16 -17.18
CA LYS A 607 -10.30 -6.67 -16.49
C LYS A 607 -10.32 -7.22 -15.07
N PRO A 608 -10.45 -6.38 -14.02
CA PRO A 608 -10.52 -6.86 -12.65
C PRO A 608 -11.65 -7.88 -12.43
N ASN A 609 -11.32 -9.03 -11.85
CA ASN A 609 -12.30 -10.05 -11.46
C ASN A 609 -12.81 -9.78 -10.04
N ILE A 610 -13.66 -8.76 -9.89
CA ILE A 610 -14.08 -8.22 -8.58
C ILE A 610 -15.59 -8.02 -8.43
N VAL A 611 -16.12 -8.23 -7.23
CA VAL A 611 -17.49 -7.88 -6.81
C VAL A 611 -17.41 -6.63 -5.95
N LEU A 612 -18.18 -5.60 -6.29
CA LEU A 612 -18.21 -4.38 -5.49
C LEU A 612 -19.14 -4.50 -4.28
N MET A 613 -18.69 -4.06 -3.12
CA MET A 613 -19.49 -4.03 -1.89
C MET A 613 -20.57 -2.94 -1.94
N PRO A 614 -21.76 -3.15 -1.35
CA PRO A 614 -22.84 -2.17 -1.45
C PRO A 614 -22.50 -0.88 -0.69
N LEU A 615 -22.77 0.27 -1.32
CA LEU A 615 -22.74 1.58 -0.66
C LEU A 615 -23.81 1.69 0.44
N LYS A 616 -23.60 2.56 1.43
CA LYS A 616 -24.48 2.71 2.61
C LYS A 616 -25.32 3.98 2.66
#